data_AF-A0A8T2XI57-F1
#
_entry.id   AF-A0A8T2XI57-F1
#
_cell.length_a   1.000
_cell.length_b   1.000
_cell.length_c   1.000
_cell.angle_alpha   90.00
_cell.angle_beta   90.00
_cell.angle_gamma   90.00
#
_symmetry.space_group_name_H-M   'P 1'
#
loop_
_entity.id
_entity.type
_entity.pdbx_description
1 polymer ?
#
loop_
_entity_poly.entity_id
_entity_poly.type
_entity_poly.pdbx_seq_one_letter_code
_entity_poly.pdbx_strand_id
1 'polypeptide(L)'
;MSVDHGFSYLIRTHFCDVASQALKDLYFNVYINCLMGVSGLDLSSINKALSTAYYTDFVLNVPSIKSGSIRIQMSNYVGSLDGLFGVDGSSEGHRMKIVAGVGLAMVVTALLLLVIVYIRWPKGPQDWEKQNSRFSSWPFPLRTSHCSFLC
;
A
#
# COMPACT_ATOMS: atom_id res chain seq x y z
N MET A 1 9.05 -22.35 23.67
CA MET A 1 10.17 -22.88 24.45
C MET A 1 9.69 -24.03 25.31
N SER A 2 10.45 -25.13 25.36
CA SER A 2 10.17 -26.24 26.28
C SER A 2 10.84 -25.95 27.63
N VAL A 3 10.13 -26.21 28.72
CA VAL A 3 10.58 -25.97 30.10
C VAL A 3 10.29 -27.19 30.96
N ASP A 4 11.12 -27.40 31.98
CA ASP A 4 10.96 -28.52 32.92
C ASP A 4 9.77 -28.29 33.87
N HIS A 5 9.12 -29.38 34.25
CA HIS A 5 7.99 -29.34 35.17
C HIS A 5 8.48 -29.39 36.62
N GLY A 6 7.79 -28.70 37.54
CA GLY A 6 8.11 -28.75 38.97
C GLY A 6 8.89 -27.56 39.51
N PHE A 7 9.31 -26.63 38.64
CA PHE A 7 9.95 -25.38 39.04
C PHE A 7 9.08 -24.16 38.75
N SER A 8 9.26 -23.12 39.56
CA SER A 8 8.72 -21.79 39.26
C SER A 8 9.71 -21.03 38.38
N TYR A 9 9.19 -20.33 37.38
CA TYR A 9 9.99 -19.61 36.39
C TYR A 9 9.77 -18.11 36.50
N LEU A 10 10.86 -17.34 36.46
CA LEU A 10 10.82 -15.89 36.32
C LEU A 10 10.98 -15.53 34.84
N ILE A 11 10.06 -14.71 34.34
CA ILE A 11 10.02 -14.25 32.95
C ILE A 11 10.15 -12.74 32.97
N ARG A 12 11.24 -12.23 32.38
CA ARG A 12 11.44 -10.80 32.14
C ARG A 12 11.13 -10.47 30.70
N THR A 13 10.10 -9.65 30.48
CA THR A 13 9.75 -9.15 29.15
C THR A 13 10.22 -7.72 29.00
N HIS A 14 10.90 -7.41 27.90
CA HIS A 14 11.32 -6.06 27.52
C HIS A 14 10.42 -5.53 26.41
N PHE A 15 9.87 -4.35 26.61
CA PHE A 15 9.03 -3.64 25.65
C PHE A 15 9.69 -2.30 25.32
N CYS A 16 9.64 -1.90 24.06
CA CYS A 16 10.09 -0.58 23.62
C CYS A 16 9.16 -0.11 22.51
N ASP A 17 8.60 1.08 22.67
CA ASP A 17 7.74 1.69 21.67
C ASP A 17 8.60 2.47 20.66
N VAL A 18 8.95 1.81 19.57
CA VAL A 18 9.73 2.38 18.44
C VAL A 18 8.86 2.79 17.26
N ALA A 19 7.58 2.39 17.27
CA ALA A 19 6.70 2.54 16.12
C ALA A 19 5.74 3.73 16.28
N SER A 20 5.32 4.06 17.50
CA SER A 20 4.41 5.17 17.73
C SER A 20 5.09 6.52 17.56
N GLN A 21 4.41 7.42 16.85
CA GLN A 21 4.87 8.79 16.59
C GLN A 21 4.48 9.75 17.71
N ALA A 22 3.54 9.35 18.57
CA ALA A 22 3.01 10.15 19.68
C ALA A 22 2.86 9.31 20.95
N LEU A 23 2.90 9.98 22.11
CA LEU A 23 2.57 9.36 23.39
C LEU A 23 1.10 8.93 23.41
N LYS A 24 0.77 7.85 24.13
CA LYS A 24 -0.57 7.27 24.29
C LYS A 24 -1.16 6.66 23.02
N ASP A 25 -0.30 6.15 22.16
CA ASP A 25 -0.72 5.53 20.90
C ASP A 25 -0.61 3.99 20.95
N LEU A 26 0.12 3.44 21.94
CA LEU A 26 0.34 2.00 22.12
C LEU A 26 -0.34 1.45 23.39
N TYR A 27 -1.36 0.60 23.21
CA TYR A 27 -2.13 -0.05 24.28
C TYR A 27 -2.34 -1.54 23.99
N PHE A 28 -1.80 -2.39 24.86
CA PHE A 28 -1.92 -3.84 24.71
C PHE A 28 -1.97 -4.57 26.04
N ASN A 29 -2.56 -5.76 26.00
CA ASN A 29 -2.57 -6.69 27.11
C ASN A 29 -1.50 -7.74 26.89
N VAL A 30 -0.85 -8.17 27.97
CA VAL A 30 0.14 -9.25 27.95
C VAL A 30 -0.43 -10.44 28.70
N TYR A 31 -0.41 -11.60 28.06
CA TYR A 31 -0.84 -12.87 28.61
C TYR A 31 0.31 -13.86 28.64
N ILE A 32 0.42 -14.62 29.72
CA ILE A 32 1.41 -15.68 29.90
C ILE A 32 0.65 -16.94 30.26
N ASN A 33 0.80 -18.00 29.46
CA ASN A 33 0.05 -19.26 29.60
C ASN A 33 -1.48 -19.04 29.70
N CYS A 34 -2.00 -18.11 28.90
CA CYS A 34 -3.40 -17.69 28.88
C CYS A 34 -3.89 -16.98 30.17
N LEU A 35 -3.01 -16.73 31.13
CA LEU A 35 -3.28 -15.88 32.29
C LEU A 35 -2.92 -14.44 31.93
N MET A 36 -3.78 -13.50 32.31
CA MET A 36 -3.51 -12.07 32.14
C MET A 36 -2.38 -11.66 33.09
N GLY A 37 -1.25 -11.24 32.54
CA GLY A 37 -0.13 -10.70 33.30
C GLY A 37 -0.29 -9.21 33.54
N VAL A 38 -0.57 -8.45 32.46
CA VAL A 38 -0.80 -7.01 32.52
C VAL A 38 -1.95 -6.66 31.56
N SER A 39 -2.86 -5.82 32.05
CA SER A 39 -3.95 -5.24 31.27
C SER A 39 -3.64 -3.78 30.95
N GLY A 40 -3.92 -3.35 29.72
CA GLY A 40 -3.83 -1.96 29.28
C GLY A 40 -2.44 -1.36 29.48
N LEU A 41 -1.39 -2.09 29.12
CA LEU A 41 -0.02 -1.58 29.25
C LEU A 41 0.19 -0.39 28.32
N ASP A 42 0.50 0.76 28.93
CA ASP A 42 0.81 2.03 28.28
C ASP A 42 2.24 2.45 28.65
N LEU A 43 3.18 2.24 27.73
CA LEU A 43 4.59 2.60 27.96
C LEU A 43 4.79 4.11 28.08
N SER A 44 3.97 4.90 27.38
CA SER A 44 4.09 6.34 27.32
C SER A 44 3.72 7.00 28.65
N SER A 45 2.75 6.43 29.36
CA SER A 45 2.35 6.87 30.71
C SER A 45 3.44 6.60 31.74
N ILE A 46 4.12 5.45 31.61
CA ILE A 46 5.14 5.00 32.57
C ILE A 46 6.45 5.76 32.39
N ASN A 47 6.97 5.81 31.16
CA ASN A 47 8.28 6.38 30.87
C ASN A 47 8.25 7.86 30.50
N LYS A 48 7.07 8.43 30.20
CA LYS A 48 6.86 9.81 29.71
C LYS A 48 7.70 10.18 28.47
N ALA A 49 8.25 9.18 27.80
CA ALA A 49 9.16 9.34 26.66
C ALA A 49 8.92 8.19 25.66
N LEU A 50 9.04 8.52 24.37
CA LEU A 50 9.01 7.56 23.28
C LEU A 50 10.34 6.79 23.20
N SER A 51 10.35 5.61 22.58
CA SER A 51 11.56 4.79 22.39
C SER A 51 12.33 4.44 23.67
N THR A 52 11.64 4.47 24.81
CA THR A 52 12.25 4.13 26.11
C THR A 52 11.95 2.68 26.45
N ALA A 53 13.01 1.92 26.74
CA ALA A 53 12.88 0.53 27.15
C ALA A 53 12.15 0.42 28.50
N TYR A 54 11.14 -0.43 28.55
CA TYR A 54 10.42 -0.82 29.75
C TYR A 54 10.58 -2.33 29.97
N TYR A 55 10.80 -2.76 31.21
CA TYR A 55 10.87 -4.18 31.55
C TYR A 55 9.87 -4.49 32.65
N THR A 56 9.29 -5.69 32.59
CA THR A 56 8.42 -6.21 33.64
C THR A 56 8.70 -7.68 33.86
N ASP A 57 8.64 -8.07 35.14
CA ASP A 57 8.97 -9.41 35.60
C ASP A 57 7.68 -10.13 36.01
N PHE A 58 7.53 -11.37 35.57
CA PHE A 58 6.41 -12.25 35.91
C PHE A 58 6.93 -13.55 36.51
N VAL A 59 6.23 -14.05 37.52
CA VAL A 59 6.54 -15.35 38.12
C VAL A 59 5.47 -16.35 37.71
N LEU A 60 5.87 -17.39 36.98
CA LEU A 60 5.02 -18.54 36.68
C LEU A 60 5.23 -19.63 37.71
N ASN A 61 4.14 -20.02 38.35
CA ASN A 61 4.13 -21.10 39.30
C ASN A 61 3.90 -22.45 38.58
N VAL A 62 4.40 -23.53 39.18
CA VAL A 62 4.30 -24.91 38.70
C VAL A 62 2.91 -25.31 38.14
N PRO A 63 1.76 -25.07 38.82
CA PRO A 63 0.45 -25.50 38.31
C PRO A 63 0.03 -24.79 37.00
N SER A 64 0.65 -23.66 36.68
CA SER A 64 0.35 -22.89 35.48
C SER A 64 1.08 -23.43 34.24
N ILE A 65 1.98 -24.40 34.40
CA ILE A 65 2.81 -24.99 33.33
C ILE A 65 2.29 -26.40 33.03
N LYS A 66 1.17 -26.46 32.29
CA LYS A 66 0.50 -27.73 31.97
C LYS A 66 1.17 -28.50 30.82
N SER A 67 1.71 -27.78 29.85
CA SER A 67 2.12 -28.36 28.56
C SER A 67 3.63 -28.35 28.35
N GLY A 68 4.42 -28.22 29.42
CA GLY A 68 5.89 -28.17 29.38
C GLY A 68 6.41 -27.02 28.51
N SER A 69 5.58 -26.01 28.28
CA SER A 69 5.85 -24.90 27.40
C SER A 69 5.25 -23.62 27.97
N ILE A 70 5.99 -22.55 27.80
CA ILE A 70 5.58 -21.20 28.19
C ILE A 70 5.19 -20.45 26.92
N ARG A 71 3.97 -19.90 26.91
CA ARG A 71 3.40 -19.19 25.77
C ARG A 71 3.07 -17.76 26.19
N ILE A 72 3.74 -16.80 25.56
CA ILE A 72 3.52 -15.37 25.77
C ILE A 72 2.68 -14.87 24.60
N GLN A 73 1.60 -14.16 24.89
CA GLN A 73 0.67 -13.63 23.90
C GLN A 73 0.41 -12.17 24.22
N MET A 74 0.24 -11.37 23.18
CA MET A 74 -0.15 -9.97 23.30
C MET A 74 -1.48 -9.81 22.60
N SER A 75 -2.43 -9.15 23.24
CA SER A 75 -3.69 -8.78 22.60
C SER A 75 -3.80 -7.28 22.45
N ASN A 76 -4.43 -6.90 21.36
CA ASN A 76 -4.79 -5.53 21.10
C ASN A 76 -5.93 -5.13 22.05
N TYR A 77 -5.77 -4.05 22.83
CA TYR A 77 -6.80 -3.58 23.74
C TYR A 77 -7.83 -2.68 23.02
N VAL A 78 -7.35 -1.78 22.14
CA VAL A 78 -8.16 -0.71 21.51
C VAL A 78 -7.89 -0.52 20.00
N GLY A 79 -7.34 -1.51 19.31
CA GLY A 79 -6.93 -1.39 17.90
C GLY A 79 -5.48 -0.93 17.74
N SER A 80 -4.91 -0.22 18.69
CA SER A 80 -3.55 0.33 18.73
C SER A 80 -2.36 -0.54 18.23
N LEU A 81 -2.44 -1.88 18.26
CA LEU A 81 -1.39 -2.76 17.74
C LEU A 81 -1.41 -2.98 16.21
N ASP A 82 -2.37 -2.36 15.51
CA ASP A 82 -2.55 -2.50 14.05
C ASP A 82 -1.49 -1.76 13.24
N GLY A 83 -1.07 -0.57 13.69
CA GLY A 83 0.04 0.19 13.14
C GLY A 83 -0.11 0.60 11.66
N LEU A 84 0.58 1.67 11.27
CA LEU A 84 0.57 2.16 9.87
C LEU A 84 1.31 1.21 8.88
N PHE A 85 2.02 0.22 9.40
CA PHE A 85 2.81 -0.76 8.64
C PHE A 85 2.22 -2.18 8.71
N GLY A 86 1.01 -2.34 9.24
CA GLY A 86 0.27 -3.58 9.10
C GLY A 86 0.21 -3.94 7.61
N VAL A 87 0.58 -5.18 7.27
CA VAL A 87 0.29 -5.81 5.98
C VAL A 87 -1.21 -6.11 5.93
N ASP A 88 -1.98 -5.07 6.15
CA ASP A 88 -3.42 -5.08 6.14
C ASP A 88 -3.75 -4.90 4.67
N GLY A 89 -3.80 -6.02 3.96
CA GLY A 89 -4.49 -6.12 2.68
C GLY A 89 -6.00 -5.93 2.86
N SER A 90 -6.42 -4.99 3.73
CA SER A 90 -7.79 -4.53 3.81
C SER A 90 -8.06 -3.75 2.54
N SER A 91 -8.53 -4.49 1.56
CA SER A 91 -9.09 -4.02 0.32
C SER A 91 -10.33 -3.18 0.68
N GLU A 92 -10.11 -1.92 1.08
CA GLU A 92 -11.11 -0.85 1.06
C GLU A 92 -11.53 -0.68 -0.42
N GLY A 93 -12.43 -1.58 -0.80
CA GLY A 93 -12.75 -1.99 -2.16
C GLY A 93 -13.69 -1.04 -2.87
N HIS A 94 -13.30 0.23 -2.97
CA HIS A 94 -13.94 1.15 -3.91
C HIS A 94 -12.95 1.86 -4.84
N ARG A 95 -11.81 2.35 -4.35
CA ARG A 95 -10.85 3.10 -5.19
C ARG A 95 -9.89 2.20 -5.98
N MET A 96 -9.49 1.06 -5.41
CA MET A 96 -8.57 0.10 -6.08
C MET A 96 -9.22 -0.63 -7.26
N LYS A 97 -10.55 -0.87 -7.20
CA LYS A 97 -11.31 -1.47 -8.32
C LYS A 97 -11.40 -0.53 -9.52
N ILE A 98 -11.47 0.79 -9.28
CA ILE A 98 -11.52 1.80 -10.35
C ILE A 98 -10.19 1.87 -11.10
N VAL A 99 -9.06 1.85 -10.37
CA VAL A 99 -7.72 1.88 -10.98
C VAL A 99 -7.46 0.64 -11.83
N ALA A 100 -7.84 -0.55 -11.36
CA ALA A 100 -7.74 -1.78 -12.13
C ALA A 100 -8.65 -1.76 -13.38
N GLY A 101 -9.86 -1.20 -13.27
CA GLY A 101 -10.80 -1.08 -14.39
C GLY A 101 -10.30 -0.14 -15.50
N VAL A 102 -9.72 1.01 -15.13
CA VAL A 102 -9.16 1.98 -16.10
C VAL A 102 -7.99 1.37 -16.86
N GLY A 103 -7.09 0.64 -16.18
CA GLY A 103 -5.96 -0.04 -16.82
C GLY A 103 -6.43 -1.05 -17.88
N LEU A 104 -7.44 -1.86 -17.57
CA LEU A 104 -7.98 -2.85 -18.49
C LEU A 104 -8.66 -2.20 -19.70
N ALA A 105 -9.41 -1.12 -19.49
CA ALA A 105 -10.05 -0.37 -20.58
C ALA A 105 -9.02 0.24 -21.56
N MET A 106 -7.90 0.76 -21.05
CA MET A 106 -6.83 1.31 -21.89
C MET A 106 -6.18 0.24 -22.77
N VAL A 107 -5.93 -0.96 -22.23
CA VAL A 107 -5.34 -2.08 -22.98
C VAL A 107 -6.28 -2.58 -24.06
N VAL A 108 -7.56 -2.78 -23.75
CA VAL A 108 -8.56 -3.23 -24.73
C VAL A 108 -8.70 -2.21 -25.85
N THR A 109 -8.73 -0.91 -25.52
CA THR A 109 -8.81 0.16 -26.52
C THR A 109 -7.60 0.17 -27.44
N ALA A 110 -6.39 0.02 -26.90
CA ALA A 110 -5.17 -0.06 -27.69
C ALA A 110 -5.15 -1.26 -28.65
N LEU A 111 -5.60 -2.43 -28.18
CA LEU A 111 -5.68 -3.63 -29.00
C LEU A 111 -6.72 -3.51 -30.12
N LEU A 112 -7.90 -2.92 -29.85
CA LEU A 112 -8.91 -2.66 -30.88
C LEU A 112 -8.39 -1.74 -31.98
N LEU A 113 -7.65 -0.68 -31.61
CA LEU A 113 -7.04 0.23 -32.60
C LEU A 113 -5.99 -0.49 -33.47
N LEU A 114 -5.14 -1.32 -32.87
CA LEU A 114 -4.15 -2.12 -33.62
C LEU A 114 -4.83 -3.10 -34.58
N VAL A 115 -5.91 -3.76 -34.16
CA VAL A 115 -6.69 -4.66 -35.01
C VAL A 115 -7.34 -3.91 -36.18
N ILE A 116 -7.90 -2.71 -35.96
CA ILE A 116 -8.47 -1.88 -37.03
C ILE A 116 -7.40 -1.46 -38.03
N VAL A 117 -6.21 -1.05 -37.56
CA VAL A 117 -5.09 -0.68 -38.44
C VAL A 117 -4.65 -1.90 -39.25
N TYR A 118 -4.48 -3.06 -38.62
CA TYR A 118 -4.09 -4.30 -39.29
C TYR A 118 -5.11 -4.74 -40.34
N ILE A 119 -6.42 -4.64 -40.06
CA ILE A 119 -7.50 -4.97 -41.00
C ILE A 119 -7.62 -3.91 -42.12
N ARG A 120 -7.26 -2.65 -41.87
CA ARG A 120 -7.19 -1.59 -42.90
C ARG A 120 -5.91 -1.66 -43.75
N TRP A 121 -4.85 -2.30 -43.25
CA TRP A 121 -3.57 -2.45 -43.93
C TRP A 121 -3.57 -3.28 -45.24
N PRO A 122 -4.59 -4.08 -45.60
CA PRO A 122 -4.66 -4.74 -46.90
C PRO A 122 -5.42 -3.94 -47.97
N LYS A 123 -5.75 -2.66 -47.77
CA LYS A 123 -6.55 -1.86 -48.72
C LYS A 123 -5.96 -0.51 -49.17
N GLY A 124 -4.64 -0.44 -49.41
CA GLY A 124 -4.13 0.50 -50.42
C GLY A 124 -2.69 1.00 -50.20
N PRO A 125 -1.77 0.65 -51.12
CA PRO A 125 -1.14 1.70 -51.91
C PRO A 125 -0.99 1.28 -53.38
N GLN A 126 -2.06 1.40 -54.17
CA GLN A 126 -1.98 1.26 -55.63
C GLN A 126 -2.67 2.42 -56.37
N ASP A 127 -2.52 3.65 -55.87
CA ASP A 127 -2.97 4.88 -56.56
C ASP A 127 -2.09 6.11 -56.27
N TRP A 128 -0.88 5.91 -55.71
CA TRP A 128 0.01 7.00 -55.27
C TRP A 128 0.66 7.80 -56.41
N GLU A 129 0.57 7.33 -57.66
CA GLU A 129 1.14 8.02 -58.84
C GLU A 129 0.26 9.15 -59.39
N LYS A 130 -1.06 9.21 -59.07
CA LYS A 130 -1.95 10.21 -59.69
C LYS A 130 -2.15 11.52 -58.92
N GLN A 131 -1.68 11.63 -57.67
CA GLN A 131 -1.87 12.84 -56.86
C GLN A 131 -0.67 13.79 -56.82
N ASN A 132 0.50 13.39 -57.31
CA ASN A 132 1.68 14.27 -57.30
C ASN A 132 1.68 15.31 -58.43
N SER A 133 0.80 15.17 -59.43
CA SER A 133 0.79 16.03 -60.63
C SER A 133 -0.21 17.19 -60.61
N ARG A 134 -0.91 17.45 -59.49
CA ARG A 134 -1.94 18.52 -59.40
C ARG A 134 -1.82 19.45 -58.19
N PHE A 135 -0.72 19.43 -57.45
CA PHE A 135 -0.49 20.35 -56.31
C PHE A 135 0.37 21.56 -56.68
N SER A 136 0.05 22.21 -57.82
CA SER A 136 0.62 23.50 -58.21
C SER A 136 -0.46 24.59 -58.38
N SER A 137 -1.36 24.71 -57.39
CA SER A 137 -2.28 25.85 -57.31
C SER A 137 -2.53 26.22 -55.85
N TRP A 138 -1.61 27.03 -55.34
CA TRP A 138 -1.69 27.69 -54.03
C TRP A 138 -2.88 28.66 -54.02
N PRO A 139 -3.78 28.63 -53.02
CA PRO A 139 -4.79 29.66 -52.86
C PRO A 139 -4.31 30.68 -51.82
N PHE A 140 -3.95 31.89 -52.27
CA PHE A 140 -3.99 33.07 -51.40
C PHE A 140 -5.03 34.05 -51.97
N PRO A 141 -6.06 34.42 -51.20
CA PRO A 141 -6.94 35.52 -51.57
C PRO A 141 -6.42 36.80 -50.90
N LEU A 142 -5.79 37.70 -51.65
CA LEU A 142 -5.77 39.11 -51.27
C LEU A 142 -6.08 39.99 -52.48
N ARG A 143 -7.02 40.88 -52.21
CA ARG A 143 -7.79 41.73 -53.11
C ARG A 143 -7.04 43.04 -53.34
N THR A 144 -6.97 43.43 -54.62
CA THR A 144 -6.85 44.80 -55.18
C THR A 144 -5.74 45.71 -54.65
N SER A 145 -4.85 46.15 -55.56
CA SER A 145 -4.81 47.58 -55.95
C SER A 145 -3.69 47.92 -56.94
N HIS A 146 -4.11 48.52 -58.05
CA HIS A 146 -3.40 49.47 -58.92
C HIS A 146 -2.24 48.98 -59.83
N CYS A 147 -2.54 49.00 -61.13
CA CYS A 147 -1.61 49.07 -62.24
C CYS A 147 -1.56 50.52 -62.73
N SER A 148 -0.38 51.11 -62.92
CA SER A 148 0.03 51.92 -64.10
C SER A 148 1.35 52.66 -63.85
N PHE A 149 2.12 52.77 -64.94
CA PHE A 149 3.21 53.72 -65.26
C PHE A 149 4.67 53.23 -65.18
N LEU A 150 5.13 52.69 -66.31
CA LEU A 150 6.20 53.19 -67.18
C LEU A 150 7.48 53.78 -66.55
N CYS A 151 8.61 53.14 -66.86
CA CYS A 151 9.73 53.72 -67.61
C CYS A 151 10.19 52.69 -68.65
#